data_AF-A0AAU2AJ53-F1
#
_entry.id   AF-A0AAU2AJ53-F1
#
_cell.length_a   1.000
_cell.length_b   1.000
_cell.length_c   1.000
_cell.angle_alpha   90.00
_cell.angle_beta   90.00
_cell.angle_gamma   90.00
#
_symmetry.space_group_name_H-M   'P 1'
#
loop_
_entity.id
_entity.type
_entity.pdbx_description
1 polymer ?
#
loop_
_entity_poly.entity_id
_entity_poly.type
_entity_poly.pdbx_seq_one_letter_code
_entity_poly.pdbx_strand_id
1 'polypeptide(L)'
;MRDGLQAYCRECSAECYRQRQEAKGRTVRQRVPAQPGHKHCPGCNAVKPHDEWHRNSSAPDGLASLCKACKATTDASGHLRRRYGITELERDAMIAGQGGVCCICLAAPATQVDHCHKTGRVRGVLCFNCNSGLGLLRDDPAAAYRAADYLEGNAWKPTLVAPGVYRLPS
;
A
#
# COMPACT_ATOMS: atom_id res chain seq x y z
N MET A 1 -32.40 -28.66 -22.71
CA MET A 1 -33.03 -28.10 -21.49
C MET A 1 -31.96 -28.12 -20.41
N ARG A 2 -31.53 -26.96 -19.90
CA ARG A 2 -30.57 -26.90 -18.79
C ARG A 2 -31.39 -26.76 -17.52
N ASP A 3 -31.58 -27.88 -16.83
CA ASP A 3 -32.21 -28.01 -15.52
C ASP A 3 -31.51 -27.23 -14.38
N GLY A 4 -30.40 -26.54 -14.69
CA GLY A 4 -29.62 -25.79 -13.71
C GLY A 4 -28.79 -26.68 -12.78
N LEU A 5 -28.76 -27.98 -13.04
CA LEU A 5 -28.00 -28.95 -12.26
C LEU A 5 -26.62 -29.16 -12.85
N GLN A 6 -25.68 -29.53 -11.98
CA GLN A 6 -24.29 -29.80 -12.35
C GLN A 6 -24.22 -31.19 -13.00
N ALA A 7 -23.34 -31.37 -13.99
CA ALA A 7 -23.12 -32.66 -14.66
C ALA A 7 -22.52 -33.75 -13.74
N TYR A 8 -22.01 -33.36 -12.57
CA TYR A 8 -21.40 -34.24 -11.59
C TYR A 8 -21.98 -33.94 -10.20
N CYS A 9 -21.95 -34.94 -9.31
CA CYS A 9 -22.29 -34.71 -7.90
C CYS A 9 -21.29 -33.72 -7.25
N ARG A 10 -21.67 -33.13 -6.11
CA ARG A 10 -20.84 -32.14 -5.40
C ARG A 10 -19.46 -32.68 -5.03
N GLU A 11 -19.37 -33.96 -4.69
CA GLU A 11 -18.12 -34.62 -4.29
C GLU A 11 -17.18 -34.80 -5.48
N CYS A 12 -17.66 -35.38 -6.59
CA CYS A 12 -16.90 -35.50 -7.83
C CYS A 12 -16.47 -34.12 -8.37
N SER A 13 -17.35 -33.11 -8.27
CA SER A 13 -17.02 -31.73 -8.67
C SER A 13 -15.90 -31.14 -7.80
N ALA A 14 -15.96 -31.34 -6.48
CA ALA A 14 -14.93 -30.88 -5.54
C ALA A 14 -13.59 -31.61 -5.76
N GLU A 15 -13.60 -32.90 -6.06
CA GLU A 15 -12.41 -33.68 -6.35
C GLU A 15 -11.74 -33.24 -7.67
N CYS A 16 -12.52 -33.15 -8.75
CA CYS A 16 -12.06 -32.60 -10.03
C CYS A 16 -11.49 -31.19 -9.87
N TYR A 17 -12.06 -30.38 -8.97
CA TYR A 17 -11.51 -29.06 -8.63
C TYR A 17 -10.15 -29.17 -7.93
N ARG A 18 -10.01 -30.04 -6.92
CA ARG A 18 -8.74 -30.28 -6.20
C ARG A 18 -7.62 -30.71 -7.14
N GLN A 19 -7.85 -31.76 -7.92
CA GLN A 19 -6.87 -32.30 -8.88
C GLN A 19 -6.39 -31.21 -9.86
N ARG A 20 -7.31 -30.37 -10.35
CA ARG A 20 -6.99 -29.26 -11.25
C ARG A 20 -6.17 -28.14 -10.58
N GLN A 21 -6.37 -27.87 -9.28
CA GLN A 21 -5.54 -26.88 -8.57
C GLN A 21 -4.15 -27.46 -8.28
N GLU A 22 -4.07 -28.74 -7.91
CA GLU A 22 -2.81 -29.45 -7.67
C GLU A 22 -1.95 -29.51 -8.93
N ALA A 23 -2.55 -29.79 -10.10
CA ALA A 23 -1.87 -29.72 -11.40
C ALA A 23 -1.29 -28.32 -11.71
N LYS A 24 -1.82 -27.26 -11.08
CA LYS A 24 -1.32 -25.87 -11.17
C LYS A 24 -0.34 -25.52 -10.04
N GLY A 25 0.08 -26.49 -9.21
CA GLY A 25 0.94 -26.28 -8.05
C GLY A 25 0.26 -25.51 -6.92
N ARG A 26 -1.08 -25.49 -6.87
CA ARG A 26 -1.85 -24.75 -5.85
C ARG A 26 -2.47 -25.71 -4.84
N THR A 27 -2.28 -25.43 -3.55
CA THR A 27 -2.93 -26.15 -2.46
C THR A 27 -4.37 -25.67 -2.27
N VAL A 28 -5.34 -26.58 -2.30
CA VAL A 28 -6.73 -26.26 -1.93
C VAL A 28 -6.85 -26.21 -0.41
N ARG A 29 -7.23 -25.05 0.13
CA ARG A 29 -7.46 -24.91 1.58
C ARG A 29 -8.69 -25.70 2.01
N GLN A 30 -8.52 -26.54 3.03
CA GLN A 30 -9.63 -27.23 3.66
C GLN A 30 -10.48 -26.23 4.46
N ARG A 31 -11.81 -26.37 4.37
CA ARG A 31 -12.75 -25.57 5.15
C ARG A 31 -12.75 -26.10 6.59
N VAL A 32 -12.37 -25.26 7.54
CA VAL A 32 -12.46 -25.57 8.97
C VAL A 32 -13.90 -25.31 9.44
N PRO A 33 -14.60 -26.31 10.02
CA PRO A 33 -15.91 -26.10 10.60
C PRO A 33 -15.84 -25.09 11.76
N ALA A 34 -16.84 -24.22 11.87
CA ALA A 34 -16.98 -23.28 12.98
C ALA A 34 -18.40 -23.37 13.53
N GLN A 35 -18.56 -23.06 14.81
CA GLN A 35 -19.87 -22.99 15.45
C GLN A 35 -20.74 -21.89 14.81
N PRO A 36 -22.08 -21.98 14.93
CA PRO A 36 -22.95 -20.89 14.49
C PRO A 36 -22.51 -19.53 15.04
N GLY A 37 -22.53 -18.50 14.20
CA GLY A 37 -22.07 -17.16 14.55
C GLY A 37 -20.55 -16.99 14.61
N HIS A 38 -19.77 -18.03 14.32
CA HIS A 38 -18.31 -17.99 14.28
C HIS A 38 -17.77 -18.35 12.90
N LYS A 39 -16.59 -17.80 12.58
CA LYS A 39 -15.87 -18.08 11.33
C LYS A 39 -14.40 -18.34 11.63
N HIS A 40 -13.75 -19.14 10.78
CA HIS A 40 -12.30 -19.38 10.85
C HIS A 40 -11.56 -18.35 9.98
N CYS A 41 -10.51 -17.73 10.51
CA CYS A 41 -9.62 -16.85 9.78
C CYS A 41 -8.38 -17.64 9.30
N PRO A 42 -8.13 -17.78 7.99
CA PRO A 42 -6.96 -18.49 7.49
C PRO A 42 -5.64 -17.69 7.61
N GLY A 43 -5.71 -16.43 8.05
CA GLY A 43 -4.52 -15.59 8.29
C GLY A 43 -3.87 -15.87 9.65
N CYS A 44 -4.67 -15.94 10.72
CA CYS A 44 -4.20 -16.21 12.08
C CYS A 44 -4.60 -17.59 12.62
N ASN A 45 -5.32 -18.37 11.81
CA ASN A 45 -5.83 -19.71 12.14
C ASN A 45 -6.83 -19.76 13.33
N ALA A 46 -7.35 -18.62 13.78
CA ALA A 46 -8.29 -18.54 14.89
C ALA A 46 -9.76 -18.63 14.43
N VAL A 47 -10.61 -19.24 15.26
CA VAL A 47 -12.06 -19.18 15.15
C VAL A 47 -12.57 -18.03 16.02
N LYS A 48 -13.32 -17.09 15.45
CA LYS A 48 -13.82 -15.89 16.15
C LYS A 48 -15.28 -15.61 15.78
N PRO A 49 -16.00 -14.79 16.58
CA PRO A 49 -17.37 -14.36 16.26
C PRO A 49 -17.46 -13.48 15.00
N HIS A 50 -18.58 -13.54 14.27
CA HIS A 50 -18.77 -12.86 12.97
C HIS A 50 -18.54 -11.33 12.99
N ASP A 51 -18.69 -10.68 14.14
CA ASP A 51 -18.41 -9.25 14.32
C ASP A 51 -16.92 -8.89 14.12
N GLU A 52 -16.02 -9.87 14.20
CA GLU A 52 -14.60 -9.74 13.90
C GLU A 52 -14.29 -9.75 12.38
N TRP A 53 -15.31 -9.72 11.50
CA TRP A 53 -15.17 -9.67 10.05
C TRP A 53 -15.74 -8.38 9.44
N HIS A 54 -15.16 -7.96 8.31
CA HIS A 54 -15.79 -6.97 7.44
C HIS A 54 -16.88 -7.62 6.57
N ARG A 55 -17.90 -6.83 6.22
CA ARG A 55 -18.95 -7.26 5.28
C ARG A 55 -18.37 -7.42 3.87
N ASN A 56 -18.76 -8.49 3.19
CA ASN A 56 -18.47 -8.77 1.79
C ASN A 56 -19.70 -9.42 1.14
N SER A 57 -20.51 -8.63 0.43
CA SER A 57 -21.76 -9.09 -0.19
C SER A 57 -21.54 -10.12 -1.31
N SER A 58 -20.34 -10.19 -1.88
CA SER A 58 -20.00 -11.18 -2.90
C SER A 58 -19.66 -12.55 -2.32
N ALA A 59 -19.41 -12.65 -1.01
CA ALA A 59 -19.17 -13.93 -0.35
C ALA A 59 -20.50 -14.62 0.00
N PRO A 60 -20.60 -15.95 -0.14
CA PRO A 60 -21.84 -16.69 0.19
C PRO A 60 -22.32 -16.50 1.64
N ASP A 61 -21.39 -16.24 2.57
CA ASP A 61 -21.67 -16.00 3.98
C ASP A 61 -21.75 -14.49 4.34
N GLY A 62 -21.61 -13.59 3.35
CA GLY A 62 -21.65 -12.15 3.54
C GLY A 62 -20.43 -11.56 4.26
N LEU A 63 -19.39 -12.36 4.55
CA LEU A 63 -18.24 -11.96 5.36
C LEU A 63 -16.92 -12.11 4.59
N ALA A 64 -15.96 -11.22 4.87
CA ALA A 64 -14.62 -11.29 4.32
C ALA A 64 -13.93 -12.64 4.64
N SER A 65 -12.87 -12.99 3.89
CA SER A 65 -12.11 -14.23 4.16
C SER A 65 -11.18 -14.10 5.36
N LEU A 66 -10.68 -12.89 5.65
CA LEU A 66 -9.81 -12.58 6.80
C LEU A 66 -10.59 -11.82 7.86
N CYS A 67 -10.25 -12.03 9.14
CA CYS A 67 -10.74 -11.18 10.22
C CYS A 67 -10.18 -9.75 10.07
N LYS A 68 -10.83 -8.77 10.72
CA LYS A 68 -10.47 -7.34 10.68
C LYS A 68 -8.97 -7.11 10.96
N ALA A 69 -8.43 -7.76 11.99
CA ALA A 69 -7.02 -7.64 12.36
C ALA A 69 -6.07 -8.14 11.26
N CYS A 70 -6.28 -9.36 10.74
CA CYS A 70 -5.44 -9.90 9.65
C CYS A 70 -5.62 -9.16 8.34
N LYS A 71 -6.81 -8.60 8.10
CA LYS A 71 -7.07 -7.77 6.93
C LYS A 71 -6.28 -6.46 7.01
N ALA A 72 -6.28 -5.80 8.16
CA ALA A 72 -5.51 -4.57 8.39
C ALA A 72 -4.00 -4.78 8.16
N THR A 73 -3.41 -5.85 8.70
CA THR A 73 -1.97 -6.14 8.51
C THR A 73 -1.64 -6.47 7.05
N THR A 74 -2.50 -7.23 6.38
CA THR A 74 -2.31 -7.58 4.96
C THR A 74 -2.47 -6.36 4.05
N ASP A 75 -3.38 -5.45 4.38
CA ASP A 75 -3.61 -4.23 3.60
C ASP A 75 -2.46 -3.25 3.74
N ALA A 76 -1.88 -3.09 4.94
CA ALA A 76 -0.71 -2.24 5.18
C ALA A 76 0.52 -2.74 4.40
N SER A 77 0.91 -4.01 4.61
CA SER A 77 2.03 -4.65 3.91
C SER A 77 1.81 -4.70 2.39
N GLY A 78 0.58 -5.01 1.97
CA GLY A 78 0.18 -5.00 0.58
C GLY A 78 0.18 -3.62 -0.06
N HIS A 79 -0.14 -2.55 0.68
CA HIS A 79 -0.15 -1.18 0.17
C HIS A 79 1.28 -0.73 -0.17
N LEU A 80 2.24 -0.95 0.73
CA LEU A 80 3.64 -0.58 0.48
C LEU A 80 4.21 -1.28 -0.75
N ARG A 81 3.97 -2.59 -0.85
CA ARG A 81 4.47 -3.37 -1.98
C ARG A 81 3.83 -2.95 -3.30
N ARG A 82 2.51 -2.70 -3.32
CA ARG A 82 1.79 -2.29 -4.53
C ARG A 82 2.14 -0.88 -4.98
N ARG A 83 2.32 0.05 -4.04
CA ARG A 83 2.49 1.48 -4.35
C ARG A 83 3.94 1.88 -4.53
N TYR A 84 4.85 1.30 -3.75
CA TYR A 84 6.25 1.71 -3.68
C TYR A 84 7.23 0.57 -4.02
N GLY A 85 6.74 -0.66 -4.19
CA GLY A 85 7.60 -1.80 -4.52
C GLY A 85 8.47 -2.29 -3.35
N ILE A 86 8.21 -1.84 -2.11
CA ILE A 86 9.00 -2.19 -0.93
C ILE A 86 8.17 -2.94 0.13
N THR A 87 8.87 -3.65 0.99
CA THR A 87 8.37 -4.34 2.19
C THR A 87 8.40 -3.42 3.41
N GLU A 88 7.71 -3.83 4.48
CA GLU A 88 7.78 -3.14 5.76
C GLU A 88 9.20 -3.13 6.33
N LEU A 89 9.92 -4.25 6.21
CA LEU A 89 11.31 -4.37 6.66
C LEU A 89 12.25 -3.38 5.95
N GLU A 90 12.10 -3.22 4.63
CA GLU A 90 12.91 -2.26 3.86
C GLU A 90 12.61 -0.82 4.28
N ARG A 91 11.35 -0.47 4.51
CA ARG A 91 10.97 0.85 5.04
C ARG A 91 11.55 1.08 6.43
N ASP A 92 11.44 0.10 7.32
CA ASP A 92 11.91 0.23 8.69
C ASP A 92 13.44 0.33 8.74
N ALA A 93 14.14 -0.38 7.85
CA ALA A 93 15.58 -0.23 7.64
C ALA A 93 15.95 1.17 7.14
N MET A 94 15.17 1.78 6.23
CA MET A 94 15.38 3.16 5.80
C MET A 94 15.19 4.16 6.95
N ILE A 95 14.14 3.99 7.76
CA ILE A 95 13.88 4.83 8.94
C ILE A 95 15.05 4.72 9.93
N ALA A 96 15.51 3.49 10.21
CA ALA A 96 16.63 3.25 11.11
C ALA A 96 17.94 3.85 10.56
N GLY A 97 18.21 3.70 9.25
CA GLY A 97 19.37 4.30 8.59
C GLY A 97 19.38 5.84 8.61
N GLN A 98 18.21 6.46 8.73
CA GLN A 98 18.06 7.91 8.94
C GLN A 98 18.11 8.33 10.43
N GLY A 99 18.33 7.40 11.36
CA GLY A 99 18.29 7.68 12.80
C GLY A 99 16.88 7.90 13.37
N GLY A 100 15.83 7.43 12.68
CA GLY A 100 14.44 7.56 13.11
C GLY A 100 13.78 8.91 12.80
N VAL A 101 14.53 9.87 12.29
CA VAL A 101 14.06 11.24 12.00
C VAL A 101 14.02 11.53 10.50
N CYS A 102 13.25 12.55 10.13
CA CYS A 102 13.22 13.06 8.76
C CYS A 102 14.56 13.70 8.41
N CYS A 103 15.20 13.23 7.33
CA CYS A 103 16.51 13.71 6.90
C CYS A 103 16.51 15.15 6.33
N ILE A 104 15.35 15.76 6.10
CA ILE A 104 15.25 17.16 5.62
C ILE A 104 15.21 18.13 6.80
N CYS A 105 14.25 17.98 7.71
CA CYS A 105 14.11 18.94 8.83
C CYS A 105 14.86 18.54 10.10
N LEU A 106 15.28 17.27 10.22
CA LEU A 106 15.97 16.71 11.39
C LEU A 106 15.23 16.85 12.73
N ALA A 107 13.95 17.25 12.71
CA ALA A 107 13.18 17.61 13.91
C ALA A 107 11.93 16.75 14.13
N ALA A 108 11.47 16.02 13.11
CA ALA A 108 10.23 15.24 13.15
C ALA A 108 10.50 13.78 12.76
N PRO A 109 9.67 12.83 13.25
CA PRO A 109 9.81 11.42 12.88
C PRO A 109 9.58 11.19 11.39
N ALA A 110 10.35 10.27 10.82
CA ALA A 110 10.17 9.81 9.44
C ALA A 110 8.97 8.86 9.35
N THR A 111 7.90 9.27 8.65
CA THR A 111 6.63 8.52 8.63
C THR A 111 6.06 8.26 7.23
N GLN A 112 6.50 9.01 6.22
CA GLN A 112 5.96 8.95 4.86
C GLN A 112 7.02 8.49 3.88
N VAL A 113 6.74 7.45 3.10
CA VAL A 113 7.64 6.99 2.03
C VAL A 113 7.64 8.02 0.90
N ASP A 114 8.80 8.64 0.68
CA ASP A 114 9.05 9.57 -0.41
C ASP A 114 9.58 8.82 -1.64
N HIS A 115 9.07 9.17 -2.82
CA HIS A 115 9.42 8.50 -4.07
C HIS A 115 9.40 9.48 -5.24
N CYS A 116 10.25 9.22 -6.23
CA CYS A 116 10.26 10.01 -7.44
C CYS A 116 9.01 9.71 -8.28
N HIS A 117 8.17 10.72 -8.52
CA HIS A 117 6.96 10.57 -9.32
C HIS A 117 7.21 10.23 -10.81
N LYS A 118 8.44 10.38 -11.32
CA LYS A 118 8.81 10.00 -12.70
C LYS A 118 9.23 8.55 -12.84
N THR A 119 9.98 8.02 -11.86
CA THR A 119 10.60 6.69 -11.95
C THR A 119 10.01 5.68 -10.97
N GLY A 120 9.20 6.11 -10.02
CA GLY A 120 8.70 5.28 -8.91
C GLY A 120 9.76 4.92 -7.87
N ARG A 121 11.02 5.32 -8.07
CA ARG A 121 12.12 5.00 -7.14
C ARG A 121 11.91 5.68 -5.80
N VAL A 122 11.88 4.88 -4.74
CA VAL A 122 11.89 5.37 -3.35
C VAL A 122 13.19 6.12 -3.08
N ARG A 123 13.07 7.34 -2.52
CA ARG A 123 14.21 8.19 -2.14
C ARG A 123 14.54 8.06 -0.65
N GLY A 124 13.53 7.87 0.20
CA GLY A 124 13.68 7.74 1.65
C GLY A 124 12.34 7.82 2.36
N VAL A 125 12.36 8.08 3.67
CA VAL A 125 11.16 8.27 4.48
C VAL A 125 11.21 9.65 5.13
N LEU A 126 10.22 10.49 4.89
CA LEU A 126 10.17 11.87 5.36
C LEU A 126 9.06 12.09 6.38
N CYS A 127 9.07 13.22 7.08
CA CYS A 127 7.89 13.65 7.82
C CYS A 127 6.82 14.16 6.85
N PHE A 128 5.57 14.24 7.31
CA PHE A 128 4.44 14.71 6.49
C PHE A 128 4.71 16.09 5.85
N ASN A 129 5.17 17.07 6.65
CA ASN A 129 5.37 18.44 6.19
C ASN A 129 6.47 18.56 5.12
N CYS A 130 7.62 17.90 5.32
CA CYS A 130 8.70 17.95 4.34
C CYS A 130 8.32 17.23 3.05
N ASN A 131 7.66 16.05 3.15
CA ASN A 131 7.18 15.33 1.98
C ASN A 131 6.17 16.16 1.16
N SER A 132 5.20 16.77 1.84
CA SER A 132 4.24 17.68 1.22
C SER A 132 4.92 18.92 0.63
N GLY A 133 5.91 19.48 1.31
CA GLY A 133 6.71 20.61 0.82
C GLY A 133 7.41 20.31 -0.51
N LEU A 134 8.02 19.13 -0.65
CA LEU A 134 8.59 18.68 -1.93
C LEU A 134 7.53 18.62 -3.03
N GLY A 135 6.34 18.08 -2.71
CA GLY A 135 5.22 18.03 -3.66
C GLY A 135 4.70 19.41 -4.06
N LEU A 136 4.63 20.36 -3.12
CA LEU A 136 4.25 21.75 -3.39
C LEU A 136 5.26 22.47 -4.28
N LEU A 137 6.54 22.12 -4.15
CA LEU A 137 7.62 22.55 -5.06
C LEU A 137 7.70 21.69 -6.33
N ARG A 138 6.70 20.84 -6.59
CA ARG A 138 6.57 19.98 -7.78
C ARG A 138 7.74 19.01 -7.99
N ASP A 139 8.40 18.60 -6.92
CA ASP A 139 9.61 17.77 -6.97
C ASP A 139 10.72 18.38 -7.86
N ASP A 140 10.76 19.70 -8.02
CA ASP A 140 11.77 20.43 -8.79
C ASP A 140 12.91 20.91 -7.88
N PRO A 141 14.13 20.34 -7.98
CA PRO A 141 15.27 20.81 -7.20
C PRO A 141 15.57 22.28 -7.43
N ALA A 142 15.35 22.82 -8.64
CA ALA A 142 15.59 24.23 -8.92
C ALA A 142 14.63 25.13 -8.14
N ALA A 143 13.37 24.71 -7.94
CA ALA A 143 12.42 25.42 -7.09
C ALA A 143 12.84 25.37 -5.61
N ALA A 144 13.38 24.23 -5.15
CA ALA A 144 13.90 24.11 -3.78
C ALA A 144 15.11 25.02 -3.53
N TYR A 145 16.06 25.11 -4.46
CA TYR A 145 17.20 26.04 -4.34
C TYR A 145 16.73 27.49 -4.29
N ARG A 146 15.82 27.92 -5.18
CA ARG A 146 15.27 29.27 -5.14
C ARG A 146 14.53 29.59 -3.83
N ALA A 147 13.87 28.58 -3.24
CA ALA A 147 13.22 28.74 -1.94
C ALA A 147 14.25 28.93 -0.82
N ALA A 148 15.36 28.20 -0.85
CA ALA A 148 16.47 28.39 0.10
C ALA A 148 17.10 29.79 -0.06
N ASP A 149 17.42 30.20 -1.28
CA ASP A 149 17.95 31.54 -1.58
C ASP A 149 17.02 32.64 -1.06
N TYR A 150 15.71 32.48 -1.26
CA TYR A 150 14.72 33.45 -0.78
C TYR A 150 14.73 33.59 0.75
N LEU A 151 14.89 32.48 1.48
CA LEU A 151 15.03 32.50 2.95
C LEU A 151 16.32 33.19 3.41
N GLU A 152 17.38 33.13 2.60
CA GLU A 152 18.64 33.84 2.84
C GLU A 152 18.59 35.32 2.43
N GLY A 153 17.43 35.82 1.98
CA GLY A 153 17.22 37.21 1.56
C GLY A 153 17.51 37.46 0.08
N ASN A 154 17.87 36.44 -0.69
CA ASN A 154 18.12 36.53 -2.13
C ASN A 154 16.81 36.35 -2.90
N ALA A 155 16.05 37.45 -3.01
CA ALA A 155 14.83 37.47 -3.82
C ALA A 155 15.15 37.53 -5.31
N TRP A 156 15.04 36.39 -5.99
CA TRP A 156 15.18 36.28 -7.44
C TRP A 156 14.15 37.17 -8.16
N LYS A 157 14.62 38.04 -9.07
CA LYS A 157 13.79 38.90 -9.93
C LYS A 157 13.74 38.33 -11.35
N PRO A 158 12.80 37.43 -11.67
CA PRO A 158 12.73 36.83 -12.99
C PRO A 158 12.35 37.88 -14.06
N THR A 159 12.93 37.76 -15.25
CA THR A 159 12.54 38.56 -16.42
C THR A 159 11.56 37.75 -17.27
N LEU A 160 10.41 38.32 -17.60
CA LEU A 160 9.45 37.71 -18.53
C LEU A 160 9.99 37.78 -19.96
N VAL A 161 10.24 36.64 -20.57
CA VAL A 161 10.76 36.57 -21.96
C VAL A 161 9.70 36.15 -22.98
N ALA A 162 8.65 35.47 -22.52
CA ALA A 162 7.45 35.14 -23.29
C ALA A 162 6.31 34.82 -22.29
N PRO A 163 5.03 34.77 -22.70
CA PRO A 163 3.93 34.39 -21.81
C PRO A 163 4.20 33.05 -21.10
N GLY A 164 4.32 33.08 -19.77
CA GLY A 164 4.62 31.90 -18.94
C GLY A 164 6.09 31.45 -18.93
N VAL A 165 6.99 32.14 -19.63
CA VAL A 165 8.42 31.82 -19.69
C VAL A 165 9.22 32.93 -19.00
N TYR A 166 9.93 32.54 -17.94
CA TYR A 166 10.74 33.43 -17.13
C TYR A 166 12.22 33.05 -17.25
N ARG A 167 13.08 34.05 -17.41
CA ARG A 167 14.53 33.89 -17.34
C ARG A 167 15.02 34.33 -15.97
N LEU A 168 15.83 33.49 -15.32
CA LEU A 168 16.51 33.86 -14.08
C LEU A 168 17.61 34.89 -14.36
N PRO A 169 17.82 35.88 -13.48
CA PRO A 169 18.99 36.75 -13.56
C PRO A 169 20.26 35.91 -13.52
N SER A 170 21.23 36.27 -14.36
CA SER A 170 22.54 35.63 -14.48
C SER A 170 23.40 35.84 -13.25
#